data_AF-A0A6A6ZFY0-F1
#
_entry.id   AF-A0A6A6ZFY0-F1
#
_cell.length_a   1.000
_cell.length_b   1.000
_cell.length_c   1.000
_cell.angle_alpha   90.00
_cell.angle_beta   90.00
_cell.angle_gamma   90.00
#
_symmetry.space_group_name_H-M   'P 1'
#
loop_
_entity.id
_entity.type
_entity.pdbx_description
1 polymer ?
#
loop_
_entity_poly.entity_id
_entity_poly.type
_entity_poly.pdbx_seq_one_letter_code
_entity_poly.pdbx_strand_id
1 'polypeptide(L)'
;MKFSLVFSSTALLQLVASTGTPLLQFDPNTAKDCVGWHNYADGGETCDYVRKYYGITPAEFHEWNPSVALDCTPWYDWQSYCIITQKKLDSMKTTTSSTVTVSTTTTAPTLAPSPTAWNSLGCYAQNPTRPILEQNMNPAGDGSLTIPKCKNTCYRRAYAFAGVQQGNQCWCSSFVAGEWAKNQTDCNAPCTGDKNSVCGGNGVLNVFEALKNSGPAVTSSVSTSRAPVVSNGATPNKGLF
;
A
#
# COMPACT_ATOMS: atom_id res chain seq x y z
N MET A 1 -20.10 -30.16 -7.65
CA MET A 1 -19.40 -30.14 -6.34
C MET A 1 -19.21 -28.67 -5.94
N LYS A 2 -19.74 -28.28 -4.78
CA LYS A 2 -19.72 -26.91 -4.24
C LYS A 2 -18.30 -26.57 -3.76
N PHE A 3 -17.64 -25.60 -4.38
CA PHE A 3 -16.42 -25.00 -3.82
C PHE A 3 -16.82 -23.79 -2.97
N SER A 4 -16.69 -23.94 -1.66
CA SER A 4 -16.85 -22.84 -0.71
C SER A 4 -15.57 -22.00 -0.71
N LEU A 5 -15.64 -20.78 -1.23
CA LEU A 5 -14.59 -19.77 -1.14
C LEU A 5 -14.81 -18.97 0.15
N VAL A 6 -13.95 -19.16 1.13
CA VAL A 6 -13.92 -18.34 2.34
C VAL A 6 -13.02 -17.13 2.06
N PHE A 7 -13.63 -16.01 1.67
CA PHE A 7 -12.95 -14.72 1.58
C PHE A 7 -12.75 -14.18 3.01
N SER A 8 -11.53 -14.26 3.54
CA SER A 8 -11.17 -13.60 4.81
C SER A 8 -10.69 -12.19 4.52
N SER A 9 -11.57 -11.24 4.82
CA SER A 9 -11.48 -9.81 4.58
C SER A 9 -10.50 -9.11 5.54
N THR A 10 -9.51 -8.41 4.98
CA THR A 10 -9.01 -7.16 5.59
C THR A 10 -8.79 -6.15 4.47
N ALA A 11 -9.87 -5.45 4.11
CA ALA A 11 -9.80 -4.24 3.31
C ALA A 11 -9.11 -3.16 4.14
N LEU A 12 -7.79 -3.04 3.96
CA LEU A 12 -7.01 -1.95 4.53
C LEU A 12 -7.25 -0.73 3.63
N LEU A 13 -7.95 0.27 4.17
CA LEU A 13 -8.25 1.59 3.58
C LEU A 13 -7.17 2.09 2.60
N GLN A 14 -7.40 1.93 1.30
CA GLN A 14 -6.54 2.46 0.25
C GLN A 14 -6.93 3.93 -0.04
N LEU A 15 -6.49 4.89 0.77
CA LEU A 15 -6.89 6.32 0.67
C LEU A 15 -6.20 7.13 -0.46
N VAL A 16 -5.69 6.48 -1.50
CA VAL A 16 -4.59 7.04 -2.31
C VAL A 16 -5.04 7.96 -3.47
N ALA A 17 -6.32 7.95 -3.86
CA ALA A 17 -6.90 8.98 -4.74
C ALA A 17 -8.17 9.62 -4.12
N SER A 18 -8.20 9.63 -2.77
CA SER A 18 -9.22 10.26 -1.94
C SER A 18 -8.78 11.63 -1.47
N THR A 19 -9.45 12.67 -1.94
CA THR A 19 -9.34 14.03 -1.38
C THR A 19 -10.36 14.22 -0.26
N GLY A 20 -10.06 15.07 0.73
CA GLY A 20 -11.01 15.38 1.82
C GLY A 20 -12.23 16.20 1.36
N THR A 21 -12.18 16.77 0.16
CA THR A 21 -13.23 17.59 -0.45
C THR A 21 -13.26 17.35 -1.96
N PRO A 22 -14.43 17.39 -2.63
CA PRO A 22 -14.51 17.23 -4.08
C PRO A 22 -13.82 18.39 -4.79
N LEU A 23 -13.01 18.09 -5.81
CA LEU A 23 -12.32 19.07 -6.65
C LEU A 23 -13.02 19.32 -7.98
N LEU A 24 -13.94 18.43 -8.36
CA LEU A 24 -14.83 18.55 -9.51
C LEU A 24 -16.29 18.63 -9.04
N GLN A 25 -17.20 18.95 -9.95
CA GLN A 25 -18.64 18.87 -9.71
C GLN A 25 -19.05 17.46 -9.25
N PHE A 26 -20.07 17.36 -8.40
CA PHE A 26 -20.57 16.09 -7.86
C PHE A 26 -22.10 16.11 -7.81
N ASP A 27 -22.70 14.92 -7.73
CA ASP A 27 -24.15 14.81 -7.65
C ASP A 27 -24.68 15.42 -6.33
N PRO A 28 -25.70 16.28 -6.36
CA PRO A 28 -26.29 16.84 -5.14
C PRO A 28 -26.82 15.79 -4.15
N ASN A 29 -27.12 14.57 -4.61
CA ASN A 29 -27.58 13.44 -3.81
C ASN A 29 -26.45 12.53 -3.33
N THR A 30 -25.19 12.84 -3.63
CA THR A 30 -24.04 12.15 -3.02
C THR A 30 -24.15 12.21 -1.49
N ALA A 31 -23.76 11.12 -0.84
CA ALA A 31 -23.84 10.96 0.62
C ALA A 31 -23.29 12.18 1.36
N LYS A 32 -24.11 12.72 2.28
CA LYS A 32 -23.80 13.97 3.00
C LYS A 32 -22.65 13.83 3.99
N ASP A 33 -22.39 12.61 4.44
CA ASP A 33 -21.29 12.27 5.34
C ASP A 33 -20.06 11.75 4.57
N CYS A 34 -19.91 12.08 3.29
CA CYS A 34 -18.73 11.73 2.54
C CYS A 34 -17.48 12.44 3.08
N VAL A 35 -16.45 11.66 3.40
CA VAL A 35 -15.16 12.15 3.94
C VAL A 35 -13.98 11.83 3.03
N GLY A 36 -14.23 11.17 1.90
CA GLY A 36 -13.23 10.90 0.89
C GLY A 36 -13.78 10.87 -0.52
N TRP A 37 -13.09 11.55 -1.43
CA TRP A 37 -13.56 11.87 -2.77
C TRP A 37 -12.56 11.45 -3.84
N HIS A 38 -13.03 10.67 -4.80
CA HIS A 38 -12.32 10.37 -6.04
C HIS A 38 -12.70 11.36 -7.12
N ASN A 39 -11.73 12.08 -7.68
CA ASN A 39 -11.96 13.09 -8.71
C ASN A 39 -11.60 12.52 -10.08
N TYR A 40 -12.60 12.27 -10.91
CA TYR A 40 -12.43 11.66 -12.22
C TYR A 40 -12.57 12.72 -13.33
N ALA A 41 -11.49 12.98 -14.06
CA ALA A 41 -11.42 14.00 -15.12
C ALA A 41 -11.90 13.44 -16.47
N ASP A 42 -11.11 12.63 -17.17
CA ASP A 42 -11.56 11.85 -18.32
C ASP A 42 -10.58 10.71 -18.66
N GLY A 43 -11.08 9.67 -19.34
CA GLY A 43 -10.30 8.72 -20.14
C GLY A 43 -9.30 7.80 -19.41
N GLY A 44 -9.15 7.89 -18.09
CA GLY A 44 -8.08 7.19 -17.35
C GLY A 44 -8.52 5.95 -16.57
N GLU A 45 -9.69 5.97 -15.94
CA GLU A 45 -10.08 5.00 -14.91
C GLU A 45 -11.57 4.64 -15.03
N THR A 46 -11.92 3.35 -15.04
CA THR A 46 -13.32 2.92 -15.05
C THR A 46 -13.89 2.93 -13.64
N CYS A 47 -15.22 3.11 -13.50
CA CYS A 47 -15.92 2.96 -12.21
C CYS A 47 -15.59 1.63 -11.50
N ASP A 48 -15.51 0.52 -12.24
CA ASP A 48 -15.12 -0.77 -11.69
C ASP A 48 -13.70 -0.78 -11.14
N TYR A 49 -12.77 -0.10 -11.83
CA TYR A 49 -11.41 0.07 -11.35
C TYR A 49 -11.40 0.87 -10.05
N VAL A 50 -12.07 2.02 -10.01
CA VAL A 50 -12.21 2.88 -8.82
C VAL A 50 -12.75 2.08 -7.64
N ARG A 51 -13.89 1.40 -7.80
CA ARG A 51 -14.50 0.59 -6.72
C ARG A 51 -13.57 -0.50 -6.21
N LYS A 52 -12.93 -1.26 -7.11
CA LYS A 52 -11.98 -2.32 -6.74
C LYS A 52 -10.75 -1.74 -6.04
N TYR A 53 -10.27 -0.59 -6.50
CA TYR A 53 -9.12 0.11 -5.93
C TYR A 53 -9.36 0.53 -4.47
N TYR A 54 -10.57 0.98 -4.15
CA TYR A 54 -10.96 1.38 -2.79
C TYR A 54 -11.59 0.26 -1.96
N GLY A 55 -11.78 -0.94 -2.53
CA GLY A 55 -12.46 -2.05 -1.87
C GLY A 55 -13.95 -1.80 -1.59
N ILE A 56 -14.63 -1.05 -2.46
CA ILE A 56 -16.03 -0.66 -2.31
C ILE A 56 -16.94 -1.60 -3.10
N THR A 57 -17.98 -2.12 -2.46
CA THR A 57 -18.99 -2.95 -3.14
C THR A 57 -19.88 -2.11 -4.07
N PRO A 58 -20.54 -2.73 -5.08
CA PRO A 58 -21.51 -1.99 -5.91
C PRO A 58 -22.60 -1.30 -5.12
N ALA A 59 -23.13 -1.97 -4.10
CA ALA A 59 -24.18 -1.44 -3.25
C ALA A 59 -23.70 -0.23 -2.45
N GLU A 60 -22.51 -0.29 -1.85
CA GLU A 60 -21.93 0.85 -1.12
C GLU A 60 -21.64 2.02 -2.04
N PHE A 61 -21.06 1.78 -3.22
CA PHE A 61 -20.75 2.86 -4.14
C PHE A 61 -22.00 3.55 -4.67
N HIS A 62 -23.07 2.78 -4.95
CA HIS A 62 -24.38 3.30 -5.31
C HIS A 62 -25.08 4.02 -4.15
N GLU A 63 -24.98 3.50 -2.92
CA GLU A 63 -25.51 4.16 -1.72
C GLU A 63 -24.85 5.53 -1.52
N TRP A 64 -23.56 5.65 -1.77
CA TRP A 64 -22.84 6.92 -1.61
C TRP A 64 -22.95 7.83 -2.83
N ASN A 65 -23.18 7.28 -4.02
CA ASN A 65 -23.31 8.00 -5.28
C ASN A 65 -24.56 7.51 -6.05
N PRO A 66 -25.76 7.98 -5.69
CA PRO A 66 -27.01 7.44 -6.25
C PRO A 66 -27.16 7.58 -7.77
N SER A 67 -26.41 8.48 -8.39
CA SER A 67 -26.37 8.67 -9.85
C SER A 67 -25.61 7.60 -10.62
N VAL A 68 -24.82 6.77 -9.92
CA VAL A 68 -24.11 5.63 -10.51
C VAL A 68 -24.84 4.35 -10.13
N ALA A 69 -25.40 3.62 -11.10
CA ALA A 69 -26.06 2.36 -10.80
C ALA A 69 -25.07 1.25 -10.39
N LEU A 70 -25.62 0.12 -9.94
CA LEU A 70 -24.84 -1.02 -9.46
C LEU A 70 -23.88 -1.59 -10.52
N ASP A 71 -24.23 -1.46 -11.79
CA ASP A 71 -23.43 -1.88 -12.96
C ASP A 71 -22.48 -0.78 -13.45
N CYS A 72 -22.28 0.28 -12.66
CA CYS A 72 -21.44 1.42 -13.00
C CYS A 72 -21.95 2.24 -14.20
N THR A 73 -23.25 2.19 -14.50
CA THR A 73 -23.85 3.01 -15.56
C THR A 73 -24.92 3.96 -15.00
N PRO A 74 -24.97 5.23 -15.43
CA PRO A 74 -23.95 5.95 -16.21
C PRO A 74 -22.67 6.25 -15.39
N TRP A 75 -21.54 6.38 -16.08
CA TRP A 75 -20.27 6.87 -15.53
C TRP A 75 -19.94 8.21 -16.17
N TYR A 76 -20.00 9.29 -15.40
CA TYR A 76 -19.80 10.64 -15.90
C TYR A 76 -18.33 11.05 -15.79
N ASP A 77 -17.79 11.55 -16.90
CA ASP A 77 -16.51 12.26 -16.92
C ASP A 77 -16.61 13.61 -16.19
N TRP A 78 -15.47 14.12 -15.75
CA TRP A 78 -15.29 15.39 -15.05
C TRP A 78 -16.16 15.52 -13.78
N GLN A 79 -16.21 14.45 -12.97
CA GLN A 79 -17.06 14.36 -11.79
C GLN A 79 -16.31 13.79 -10.57
N SER A 80 -16.64 14.29 -9.37
CA SER A 80 -16.18 13.71 -8.10
C SER A 80 -17.17 12.68 -7.58
N TYR A 81 -16.65 11.56 -7.10
CA TYR A 81 -17.42 10.46 -6.51
C TYR A 81 -16.99 10.21 -5.07
N CYS A 82 -17.95 10.00 -4.18
CA CYS A 82 -17.67 9.60 -2.82
C CYS A 82 -17.13 8.17 -2.77
N ILE A 83 -16.01 7.97 -2.05
CA ILE A 83 -15.35 6.68 -1.92
C ILE A 83 -15.17 6.23 -0.48
N ILE A 84 -15.50 7.09 0.50
CA ILE A 84 -15.63 6.69 1.89
C ILE A 84 -16.49 7.70 2.66
N THR A 85 -17.41 7.20 3.48
CA THR A 85 -18.23 8.02 4.39
C THR A 85 -17.73 7.92 5.83
N GLN A 86 -18.10 8.91 6.65
CA GLN A 86 -17.79 8.91 8.08
C GLN A 86 -18.40 7.68 8.77
N LYS A 87 -19.65 7.31 8.44
CA LYS A 87 -20.30 6.08 8.93
C LYS A 87 -19.47 4.83 8.64
N LYS A 88 -18.92 4.70 7.42
CA LYS A 88 -18.09 3.56 7.04
C LYS A 88 -16.75 3.58 7.79
N LEU A 89 -16.12 4.75 7.93
CA LEU A 89 -14.88 4.92 8.68
C LEU A 89 -15.02 4.49 10.15
N ASP A 90 -16.15 4.84 10.80
CA ASP A 90 -16.44 4.47 12.19
C ASP A 90 -16.77 2.98 12.34
N SER A 91 -17.47 2.40 11.36
CA SER A 91 -17.73 0.96 11.31
C SER A 91 -16.43 0.15 11.16
N MET A 92 -15.48 0.61 10.37
CA MET A 92 -14.18 -0.05 10.22
C MET A 92 -13.30 0.05 11.47
N LYS A 93 -13.40 1.16 12.23
CA LYS A 93 -12.74 1.27 13.55
C LYS A 93 -13.37 0.36 14.60
N THR A 94 -14.68 0.13 14.52
CA THR A 94 -15.44 -0.68 15.48
C THR A 94 -15.28 -2.19 15.22
N THR A 95 -14.91 -2.59 14.00
CA THR A 95 -14.76 -4.01 13.60
C THR A 95 -13.50 -4.70 14.16
N THR A 96 -12.54 -3.96 14.73
CA THR A 96 -11.36 -4.54 15.42
C THR A 96 -11.62 -4.88 16.90
N SER A 97 -12.84 -4.64 17.42
CA SER A 97 -13.22 -5.05 18.78
C SER A 97 -14.07 -6.32 18.75
N SER A 98 -13.42 -7.47 18.60
CA SER A 98 -14.02 -8.75 18.98
C SER A 98 -13.00 -9.48 19.84
N THR A 99 -13.28 -9.49 21.14
CA THR A 99 -12.56 -10.17 22.20
C THR A 99 -12.45 -11.66 21.88
N VAL A 100 -11.30 -12.11 21.39
CA VAL A 100 -10.90 -13.51 21.51
C VAL A 100 -9.90 -13.58 22.65
N THR A 101 -10.36 -14.10 23.79
CA THR A 101 -9.53 -14.40 24.96
C THR A 101 -8.47 -15.42 24.56
N VAL A 102 -7.25 -14.95 24.29
CA VAL A 102 -6.07 -15.80 24.14
C VAL A 102 -5.08 -15.43 25.24
N SER A 103 -4.73 -16.44 26.03
CA SER A 103 -3.85 -16.34 27.19
C SER A 103 -2.50 -15.71 26.85
N THR A 104 -2.10 -14.82 27.74
CA THR A 104 -0.90 -13.98 27.70
C THR A 104 0.41 -14.78 27.74
N THR A 105 1.26 -14.56 26.75
CA THR A 105 2.72 -14.51 26.96
C THR A 105 3.24 -13.20 26.39
N THR A 106 3.68 -12.34 27.30
CA THR A 106 4.24 -11.01 27.04
C THR A 106 5.56 -11.15 26.29
N THR A 107 5.55 -10.82 25.00
CA THR A 107 6.77 -10.45 24.26
C THR A 107 6.53 -9.09 23.65
N ALA A 108 7.39 -8.13 23.97
CA ALA A 108 7.34 -6.76 23.47
C ALA A 108 7.24 -6.73 21.93
N PRO A 109 6.45 -5.82 21.32
CA PRO A 109 6.39 -5.70 19.87
C PRO A 109 7.71 -5.14 19.35
N THR A 110 8.55 -6.01 18.82
CA THR A 110 9.73 -5.62 18.03
C THR A 110 9.24 -5.08 16.69
N LEU A 111 9.64 -3.84 16.35
CA LEU A 111 9.40 -3.24 15.04
C LEU A 111 9.77 -4.23 13.94
N ALA A 112 8.85 -4.48 13.00
CA ALA A 112 9.16 -5.24 11.80
C ALA A 112 10.40 -4.61 11.10
N PRO A 113 11.34 -5.41 10.59
CA PRO A 113 12.49 -4.88 9.87
C PRO A 113 12.03 -4.05 8.66
N SER A 114 12.72 -2.94 8.43
CA SER A 114 12.53 -2.09 7.24
C SER A 114 12.49 -2.96 5.98
N PRO A 115 11.63 -2.66 4.99
CA PRO A 115 11.55 -3.43 3.77
C PRO A 115 12.89 -3.42 3.08
N THR A 116 13.38 -4.61 2.81
CA THR A 116 14.68 -4.85 2.18
C THR A 116 14.64 -4.51 0.68
N ALA A 117 13.44 -4.31 0.11
CA ALA A 117 13.25 -4.08 -1.32
C ALA A 117 12.33 -2.87 -1.60
N TRP A 118 12.75 -2.04 -2.55
CA TRP A 118 12.05 -0.84 -3.00
C TRP A 118 12.07 -0.81 -4.53
N ASN A 119 10.95 -0.46 -5.16
CA ASN A 119 10.91 -0.17 -6.59
C ASN A 119 11.37 1.27 -6.85
N SER A 120 12.11 1.50 -7.93
CA SER A 120 12.50 2.83 -8.36
C SER A 120 11.54 3.30 -9.45
N LEU A 121 10.77 4.35 -9.17
CA LEU A 121 9.74 4.85 -10.08
C LEU A 121 10.27 5.90 -11.06
N GLY A 122 11.48 6.40 -10.84
CA GLY A 122 12.15 7.35 -11.74
C GLY A 122 12.10 8.80 -11.25
N CYS A 123 12.36 9.71 -12.18
CA CYS A 123 12.46 11.15 -11.95
C CYS A 123 11.12 11.85 -12.24
N TYR A 124 10.61 12.59 -11.27
CA TYR A 124 9.34 13.32 -11.33
C TYR A 124 9.58 14.82 -11.27
N ALA A 125 8.83 15.60 -12.05
CA ALA A 125 8.93 17.05 -12.07
C ALA A 125 8.03 17.69 -11.00
N GLN A 126 8.63 18.55 -10.17
CA GLN A 126 7.92 19.29 -9.14
C GLN A 126 6.91 20.23 -9.79
N ASN A 127 5.63 20.00 -9.51
CA ASN A 127 4.57 20.86 -9.99
C ASN A 127 4.41 22.03 -8.99
N PRO A 128 4.47 23.29 -9.46
CA PRO A 128 4.40 24.47 -8.59
C PRO A 128 3.04 24.63 -7.89
N THR A 129 1.99 23.97 -8.42
CA THR A 129 0.62 24.03 -7.90
C THR A 129 0.28 22.81 -7.05
N ARG A 130 1.05 21.70 -7.16
CA ARG A 130 0.80 20.43 -6.47
C ARG A 130 2.10 19.74 -6.04
N PRO A 131 2.38 19.58 -4.73
CA PRO A 131 3.55 18.85 -4.28
C PRO A 131 3.49 17.38 -4.70
N ILE A 132 4.59 16.85 -5.28
CA ILE A 132 4.68 15.46 -5.76
C ILE A 132 4.53 14.47 -4.60
N LEU A 133 5.23 14.79 -3.52
CA LEU A 133 5.22 14.10 -2.26
C LEU A 133 4.86 15.13 -1.18
N GLU A 134 3.98 14.73 -0.27
CA GLU A 134 3.26 15.64 0.61
C GLU A 134 4.05 16.10 1.84
N GLN A 135 5.06 15.34 2.29
CA GLN A 135 5.78 15.65 3.53
C GLN A 135 7.29 15.70 3.35
N ASN A 136 7.87 16.89 3.52
CA ASN A 136 9.32 17.07 3.64
C ASN A 136 9.76 16.77 5.07
N MET A 137 10.51 15.68 5.27
CA MET A 137 10.95 15.22 6.59
C MET A 137 12.10 16.04 7.16
N ASN A 138 12.79 16.80 6.32
CA ASN A 138 13.94 17.62 6.69
C ASN A 138 13.99 18.90 5.83
N PRO A 139 13.11 19.88 6.10
CA PRO A 139 13.02 21.10 5.29
C PRO A 139 14.33 21.90 5.22
N ALA A 140 15.11 21.91 6.30
CA ALA A 140 16.43 22.56 6.36
C ALA A 140 17.54 21.81 5.59
N GLY A 141 17.24 20.63 5.03
CA GLY A 141 18.20 19.72 4.45
C GLY A 141 18.95 18.87 5.48
N ASP A 142 19.44 17.72 5.04
CA ASP A 142 20.30 16.83 5.81
C ASP A 142 21.67 16.74 5.12
N GLY A 143 22.73 17.13 5.83
CA GLY A 143 24.11 17.09 5.32
C GLY A 143 24.67 15.67 5.14
N SER A 144 23.92 14.66 5.58
CA SER A 144 24.28 13.23 5.53
C SER A 144 23.18 12.39 4.88
N LEU A 145 22.39 12.98 3.98
CA LEU A 145 21.29 12.30 3.33
C LEU A 145 21.80 11.17 2.42
N THR A 146 21.23 9.98 2.57
CA THR A 146 21.38 8.87 1.62
C THR A 146 20.00 8.35 1.22
N ILE A 147 19.90 7.70 0.04
CA ILE A 147 18.64 7.08 -0.41
C ILE A 147 18.11 6.06 0.63
N PRO A 148 18.92 5.14 1.19
CA PRO A 148 18.45 4.22 2.23
C PRO A 148 17.95 4.94 3.49
N LYS A 149 18.62 6.03 3.92
CA LYS A 149 18.21 6.82 5.08
C LYS A 149 16.81 7.42 4.86
N CYS A 150 16.54 7.97 3.67
CA CYS A 150 15.23 8.52 3.34
C CYS A 150 14.14 7.43 3.26
N LYS A 151 14.40 6.34 2.54
CA LYS A 151 13.50 5.18 2.43
C LYS A 151 13.07 4.64 3.80
N ASN A 152 14.03 4.38 4.69
CA ASN A 152 13.74 3.90 6.05
C ASN A 152 12.99 4.96 6.90
N THR A 153 13.27 6.24 6.69
CA THR A 153 12.56 7.36 7.36
C THR A 153 11.08 7.41 6.99
N CYS A 154 10.77 7.21 5.70
CA CYS A 154 9.39 7.17 5.20
C CYS A 154 8.67 5.91 5.65
N TYR A 155 9.31 4.75 5.54
CA TYR A 155 8.72 3.49 5.96
C TYR A 155 8.38 3.44 7.46
N ARG A 156 9.28 3.92 8.33
CA ARG A 156 9.04 3.97 9.79
C ARG A 156 7.87 4.88 10.18
N ARG A 157 7.45 5.77 9.28
CA ARG A 157 6.28 6.64 9.43
C ARG A 157 5.07 6.16 8.64
N ALA A 158 5.10 4.91 8.18
CA ALA A 158 4.04 4.25 7.41
C ALA A 158 3.73 4.88 6.04
N TYR A 159 4.68 5.62 5.45
CA TYR A 159 4.56 6.08 4.06
C TYR A 159 4.99 4.98 3.07
N ALA A 160 4.22 4.84 2.00
CA ALA A 160 4.51 3.89 0.91
C ALA A 160 5.58 4.41 -0.06
N PHE A 161 5.74 5.73 -0.15
CA PHE A 161 6.68 6.36 -1.08
C PHE A 161 7.72 7.19 -0.35
N ALA A 162 8.93 7.16 -0.90
CA ALA A 162 10.04 8.01 -0.52
C ALA A 162 10.55 8.74 -1.75
N GLY A 163 10.93 10.00 -1.61
CA GLY A 163 11.60 10.75 -2.65
C GLY A 163 12.73 11.60 -2.11
N VAL A 164 13.70 11.84 -2.96
CA VAL A 164 14.88 12.63 -2.63
C VAL A 164 15.00 13.80 -3.60
N GLN A 165 15.29 14.97 -3.05
CA GLN A 165 15.33 16.23 -3.81
C GLN A 165 16.59 17.02 -3.48
N GLN A 166 17.13 17.73 -4.47
CA GLN A 166 18.24 18.68 -4.33
C GLN A 166 19.51 18.12 -3.64
N GLY A 167 19.68 16.80 -3.61
CA GLY A 167 20.82 16.16 -2.95
C GLY A 167 20.68 16.00 -1.44
N ASN A 168 19.81 16.76 -0.77
CA ASN A 168 19.78 16.87 0.70
C ASN A 168 18.38 16.82 1.33
N GLN A 169 17.30 16.76 0.57
CA GLN A 169 15.94 16.67 1.11
C GLN A 169 15.32 15.28 0.93
N CYS A 170 14.57 14.85 1.94
CA CYS A 170 13.81 13.63 1.98
C CYS A 170 12.33 13.97 2.07
N TRP A 171 11.58 13.40 1.15
CA TRP A 171 10.15 13.58 1.02
C TRP A 171 9.47 12.22 1.19
N CYS A 172 8.35 12.20 1.90
CA CYS A 172 7.54 11.01 2.06
C CYS A 172 6.11 11.32 1.68
N SER A 173 5.41 10.27 1.23
CA SER A 173 4.02 10.38 0.86
C SER A 173 3.38 9.01 0.86
N SER A 174 2.08 8.98 1.07
CA SER A 174 1.30 7.76 0.89
C SER A 174 0.96 7.52 -0.58
N PHE A 175 1.19 8.52 -1.45
CA PHE A 175 0.94 8.51 -2.88
C PHE A 175 2.02 9.28 -3.67
N VAL A 176 2.03 9.17 -4.99
CA VAL A 176 2.85 10.03 -5.85
C VAL A 176 1.91 10.86 -6.71
N ALA A 177 1.90 12.17 -6.49
CA ALA A 177 1.25 13.11 -7.39
C ALA A 177 2.29 13.67 -8.36
N GLY A 178 1.90 14.04 -9.57
CA GLY A 178 2.79 14.72 -10.52
C GLY A 178 3.23 13.87 -11.69
N GLU A 179 3.88 14.53 -12.64
CA GLU A 179 4.24 13.99 -13.93
C GLU A 179 5.69 13.51 -13.94
N TRP A 180 5.97 12.55 -14.82
CA TRP A 180 7.33 12.17 -15.14
C TRP A 180 8.10 13.41 -15.62
N ALA A 181 9.34 13.56 -15.14
CA ALA A 181 10.22 14.58 -15.68
C ALA A 181 10.40 14.35 -17.18
N LYS A 182 10.28 15.42 -17.97
CA LYS A 182 10.51 15.40 -19.43
C LYS A 182 11.86 14.79 -19.78
N ASN A 183 12.85 15.00 -18.91
CA ASN A 183 14.15 14.38 -18.99
C ASN A 183 14.49 13.68 -17.67
N GLN A 184 14.64 12.35 -17.73
CA GLN A 184 14.97 11.54 -16.57
C GLN A 184 16.39 11.82 -16.03
N THR A 185 17.29 12.40 -16.83
CA THR A 185 18.64 12.76 -16.38
C THR A 185 18.69 14.04 -15.54
N ASP A 186 17.57 14.75 -15.38
CA ASP A 186 17.51 15.97 -14.55
C ASP A 186 17.66 15.62 -13.06
N CYS A 187 17.38 14.38 -12.67
CA CYS A 187 17.64 13.86 -11.34
C CYS A 187 19.11 13.41 -11.17
N ASN A 188 20.04 14.35 -11.29
CA ASN A 188 21.49 14.11 -11.28
C ASN A 188 22.23 14.70 -10.07
N ALA A 189 21.53 15.31 -9.11
CA ALA A 189 22.17 15.91 -7.94
C ALA A 189 22.73 14.81 -7.03
N PRO A 190 24.03 14.78 -6.69
CA PRO A 190 24.57 13.76 -5.80
C PRO A 190 24.03 13.90 -4.38
N CYS A 191 23.77 12.79 -3.70
CA CYS A 191 23.34 12.82 -2.31
C CYS A 191 24.43 13.44 -1.41
N THR A 192 24.05 14.15 -0.36
CA THR A 192 25.01 14.77 0.57
C THR A 192 25.80 13.74 1.37
N GLY A 193 25.18 12.63 1.77
CA GLY A 193 25.79 11.53 2.51
C GLY A 193 26.32 10.37 1.66
N ASP A 194 26.06 10.36 0.34
CA ASP A 194 26.58 9.35 -0.59
C ASP A 194 26.74 9.94 -2.00
N LYS A 195 27.97 10.25 -2.39
CA LYS A 195 28.27 10.91 -3.67
C LYS A 195 28.14 10.00 -4.90
N ASN A 196 28.03 8.69 -4.70
CA ASN A 196 27.84 7.73 -5.79
C ASN A 196 26.36 7.53 -6.17
N SER A 197 25.45 8.05 -5.34
CA SER A 197 24.01 8.00 -5.56
C SER A 197 23.45 9.36 -5.94
N VAL A 198 22.37 9.37 -6.73
CA VAL A 198 21.68 10.61 -7.15
C VAL A 198 20.38 10.82 -6.36
N CYS A 199 20.23 12.03 -5.81
CA CYS A 199 19.17 12.45 -4.91
C CYS A 199 18.31 13.59 -5.50
N GLY A 200 17.71 13.33 -6.67
CA GLY A 200 16.83 14.28 -7.36
C GLY A 200 17.62 15.39 -8.05
N GLY A 201 17.04 16.58 -8.10
CA GLY A 201 17.61 17.76 -8.77
C GLY A 201 16.81 19.02 -8.46
N ASN A 202 17.13 20.12 -9.14
CA ASN A 202 16.37 21.36 -8.99
C ASN A 202 14.96 21.17 -9.56
N GLY A 203 13.94 21.27 -8.72
CA GLY A 203 12.55 21.07 -9.14
C GLY A 203 12.23 19.65 -9.62
N VAL A 204 13.06 18.64 -9.33
CA VAL A 204 12.78 17.23 -9.68
C VAL A 204 13.14 16.28 -8.54
N LEU A 205 12.40 15.19 -8.40
CA LEU A 205 12.56 14.18 -7.35
C LEU A 205 12.79 12.80 -7.94
N ASN A 206 13.77 12.05 -7.42
CA ASN A 206 13.78 10.60 -7.60
C ASN A 206 12.77 9.98 -6.63
N VAL A 207 11.84 9.17 -7.12
CA VAL A 207 10.75 8.58 -6.31
C VAL A 207 10.90 7.05 -6.23
N PHE A 208 10.62 6.51 -5.05
CA PHE A 208 10.72 5.09 -4.74
C PHE A 208 9.45 4.61 -4.03
N GLU A 209 9.05 3.38 -4.33
CA GLU A 209 7.89 2.71 -3.71
C GLU A 209 8.37 1.54 -2.84
N ALA A 210 7.84 1.44 -1.63
CA ALA A 210 8.11 0.33 -0.74
C ALA A 210 7.45 -0.95 -1.26
N LEU A 211 8.23 -2.00 -1.49
CA LEU A 211 7.66 -3.30 -1.79
C LEU A 211 7.10 -3.89 -0.49
N LYS A 212 5.88 -4.42 -0.52
CA LYS A 212 5.30 -5.11 0.64
C LYS A 212 6.25 -6.25 1.02
N ASN A 213 6.72 -6.24 2.26
CA ASN A 213 7.43 -7.39 2.83
C ASN A 213 6.46 -8.56 2.86
N SER A 214 6.55 -9.47 1.89
CA SER A 214 6.07 -10.83 2.10
C SER A 214 6.86 -11.34 3.30
N GLY A 215 6.20 -11.51 4.45
CA GLY A 215 6.81 -12.17 5.60
C GLY A 215 7.43 -13.50 5.16
N PRO A 216 8.50 -13.99 5.83
CA PRO A 216 9.09 -15.26 5.45
C PRO A 216 7.98 -16.30 5.43
N ALA A 217 7.78 -16.94 4.27
CA ALA A 217 6.84 -18.01 4.10
C ALA A 217 7.10 -19.00 5.24
N VAL A 218 6.13 -19.17 6.13
CA VAL A 218 6.18 -20.24 7.11
C VAL A 218 6.03 -21.50 6.29
N THR A 219 7.17 -22.09 5.92
CA THR A 219 7.22 -23.39 5.29
C THR A 219 6.72 -24.37 6.34
N SER A 220 5.42 -24.64 6.32
CA SER A 220 4.82 -25.74 7.07
C SER A 220 5.38 -27.04 6.50
N SER A 221 6.52 -27.48 7.02
CA SER A 221 7.02 -28.83 6.84
C SER A 221 6.03 -29.77 7.52
N VAL A 222 5.22 -30.46 6.72
CA VAL A 222 4.47 -31.62 7.18
C VAL A 222 5.47 -32.73 7.45
N SER A 223 5.88 -32.86 8.71
CA SER A 223 6.63 -34.01 9.21
C SER A 223 5.67 -35.20 9.33
N THR A 224 5.59 -36.03 8.29
CA THR A 224 4.92 -37.32 8.37
C THR A 224 5.80 -38.28 9.16
N SER A 225 5.59 -38.38 10.47
CA SER A 225 6.22 -39.42 11.30
C SER A 225 5.55 -40.76 11.01
N ARG A 226 6.25 -41.68 10.34
CA ARG A 226 5.90 -43.11 10.33
C ARG A 226 6.96 -43.88 11.09
N ALA A 227 6.49 -44.59 12.12
CA ALA A 227 7.28 -45.36 13.08
C ALA A 227 8.14 -46.46 12.43
N PRO A 228 9.26 -46.86 13.08
CA PRO A 228 10.15 -47.90 12.59
C PRO A 228 9.50 -49.29 12.64
N VAL A 229 9.63 -50.03 11.55
CA VAL A 229 9.35 -51.48 11.50
C VAL A 229 10.51 -52.19 12.19
N VAL A 230 10.22 -52.77 13.36
CA VAL A 230 11.16 -53.64 14.08
C VAL A 230 11.24 -54.98 13.34
N SER A 231 12.42 -55.28 12.80
CA SER A 231 12.79 -56.59 12.27
C SER A 231 13.16 -57.53 13.43
N ASN A 232 12.34 -58.54 13.69
CA ASN A 232 12.76 -59.70 14.47
C ASN A 232 13.10 -60.84 13.52
N GLY A 233 14.41 -61.09 13.37
CA GLY A 233 14.93 -62.33 12.84
C GLY A 233 14.83 -63.43 13.90
N ALA A 234 14.24 -64.56 13.53
CA ALA A 234 14.36 -65.81 14.24
C ALA A 234 14.73 -66.89 13.21
N THR A 235 15.99 -67.30 13.22
CA THR A 235 16.43 -68.59 12.71
C THR A 235 15.87 -69.70 13.60
N PRO A 236 15.58 -70.87 13.03
CA PRO A 236 16.24 -72.05 13.57
C PRO A 236 16.86 -72.95 12.50
N ASN A 237 17.88 -73.62 12.98
CA ASN A 237 18.84 -74.47 12.31
C ASN A 237 18.30 -75.91 12.16
N LYS A 238 18.91 -76.65 11.22
CA LYS A 238 19.04 -78.11 11.11
C LYS A 238 17.80 -78.98 10.84
N GLY A 239 17.89 -79.73 9.73
CA GLY A 239 17.96 -81.19 9.86
C GLY A 239 17.15 -82.03 8.87
N LEU A 240 17.89 -82.85 8.12
CA LEU A 240 17.62 -84.25 7.75
C LEU A 240 16.70 -84.60 6.56
N PHE A 241 17.34 -85.40 5.68
CA PHE A 241 16.89 -86.23 4.55
C PHE A 241 16.69 -85.54 3.20
#